data_AF-A0A4S2H4T8-F1
#
_entry.id   AF-A0A4S2H4T8-F1
#
_cell.length_a   1.000
_cell.length_b   1.000
_cell.length_c   1.000
_cell.angle_alpha   90.00
_cell.angle_beta   90.00
_cell.angle_gamma   90.00
#
_symmetry.space_group_name_H-M   'P 1'
#
loop_
_entity.id
_entity.type
_entity.pdbx_description
1 polymer ?
#
loop_
_entity_poly.entity_id
_entity_poly.type
_entity_poly.pdbx_seq_one_letter_code
_entity_poly.pdbx_strand_id
1 'polypeptide(L)'
;MSITSIKPGPDAIEYFGVRVEVRDDCRILIVRASGFQTPSRASECFEFLQEVLELTGIRDLALDLRHAYWPAISDDIAPLIGEHAAKIPAARIFILCRCTHSPGMDSAIRTLRRAGHCVDVHCEEASLIAALNARALPAARGAPLRQRLAQSSLVLRRLARTWDTRRSGRLSENR
;
A
#
# COMPACT_ATOMS: atom_id res chain seq x y z
N MET A 1 -11.32 -15.16 -8.93
CA MET A 1 -10.41 -14.82 -10.04
C MET A 1 -8.99 -14.96 -9.54
N SER A 2 -8.02 -15.26 -10.41
CA SER A 2 -6.60 -15.35 -10.06
C SER A 2 -5.89 -14.04 -10.40
N ILE A 3 -5.09 -13.54 -9.48
CA ILE A 3 -4.16 -12.42 -9.69
C ILE A 3 -3.07 -12.91 -10.64
N THR A 4 -2.82 -12.14 -11.70
CA THR A 4 -1.82 -12.48 -12.73
C THR A 4 -0.66 -11.48 -12.79
N SER A 5 -0.77 -10.38 -12.05
CA SER A 5 0.20 -9.28 -12.04
C SER A 5 -0.02 -8.44 -10.79
N ILE A 6 1.05 -7.91 -10.20
CA ILE A 6 0.95 -6.89 -9.14
C ILE A 6 1.30 -5.48 -9.63
N LYS A 7 1.40 -5.31 -10.95
CA LYS A 7 1.54 -3.96 -11.52
C LYS A 7 0.19 -3.25 -11.40
N PRO A 8 0.16 -2.02 -10.87
CA PRO A 8 -1.07 -1.23 -10.85
C PRO A 8 -1.60 -1.02 -12.27
N GLY A 9 -2.90 -1.23 -12.45
CA GLY A 9 -3.62 -1.07 -13.70
C GLY A 9 -3.83 0.39 -14.13
N PRO A 10 -4.60 0.63 -15.20
CA PRO A 10 -4.89 1.98 -15.70
C PRO A 10 -5.73 2.82 -14.74
N ASP A 11 -6.52 2.19 -13.87
CA ASP A 11 -7.32 2.87 -12.85
C ASP A 11 -6.54 3.21 -11.57
N ALA A 12 -5.27 2.83 -11.50
CA ALA A 12 -4.41 3.15 -10.38
C ALA A 12 -4.21 4.66 -10.26
N ILE A 13 -4.30 5.16 -9.05
CA ILE A 13 -4.04 6.57 -8.76
C ILE A 13 -2.57 6.72 -8.41
N GLU A 14 -1.93 7.76 -8.92
CA GLU A 14 -0.59 8.14 -8.51
C GLU A 14 -0.65 9.25 -7.47
N TYR A 15 0.05 9.03 -6.35
CA TYR A 15 0.21 9.99 -5.28
C TYR A 15 1.67 9.99 -4.83
N PHE A 16 2.38 11.11 -5.02
CA PHE A 16 3.81 11.26 -4.67
C PHE A 16 4.75 10.14 -5.15
N GLY A 17 4.54 9.65 -6.38
CA GLY A 17 5.36 8.56 -6.94
C GLY A 17 5.03 7.18 -6.36
N VAL A 18 3.92 7.07 -5.62
CA VAL A 18 3.29 5.82 -5.20
C VAL A 18 2.02 5.63 -6.03
N ARG A 19 1.95 4.52 -6.76
CA ARG A 19 0.74 4.14 -7.49
C ARG A 19 -0.08 3.16 -6.66
N VAL A 20 -1.35 3.48 -6.45
CA VAL A 20 -2.27 2.73 -5.59
C VAL A 20 -3.49 2.30 -6.40
N GLU A 21 -3.81 1.01 -6.35
CA GLU A 21 -4.98 0.41 -6.98
C GLU A 21 -5.65 -0.53 -5.99
N VAL A 22 -6.97 -0.39 -5.82
CA VAL A 22 -7.78 -1.41 -5.16
C VAL A 22 -8.28 -2.37 -6.23
N ARG A 23 -7.96 -3.65 -6.07
CA ARG A 23 -8.53 -4.72 -6.88
C ARG A 23 -9.64 -5.41 -6.09
N ASP A 24 -10.88 -4.96 -6.31
CA ASP A 24 -12.02 -5.45 -5.53
C ASP A 24 -12.39 -6.91 -5.81
N ASP A 25 -12.02 -7.44 -6.98
CA ASP A 25 -12.24 -8.83 -7.35
C ASP A 25 -11.48 -9.82 -6.47
N CYS A 26 -10.32 -9.40 -5.95
CA CYS A 26 -9.53 -10.15 -4.99
C CYS A 26 -9.43 -9.47 -3.60
N ARG A 27 -10.07 -8.31 -3.41
CA ARG A 27 -10.03 -7.49 -2.18
C ARG A 27 -8.60 -7.20 -1.72
N ILE A 28 -7.73 -6.85 -2.66
CA ILE A 28 -6.33 -6.52 -2.39
C ILE A 28 -6.05 -5.07 -2.74
N LEU A 29 -5.26 -4.41 -1.90
CA LEU A 29 -4.67 -3.12 -2.20
C LEU A 29 -3.29 -3.35 -2.83
N ILE A 30 -3.13 -2.96 -4.09
CA ILE A 30 -1.86 -2.99 -4.79
C ILE A 30 -1.23 -1.61 -4.70
N VAL A 31 0.00 -1.57 -4.21
CA VAL A 31 0.78 -0.35 -4.03
C VAL A 31 2.12 -0.56 -4.71
N ARG A 32 2.48 0.32 -5.62
CA ARG A 32 3.83 0.37 -6.21
C ARG A 32 4.50 1.67 -5.83
N ALA A 33 5.59 1.57 -5.08
CA ALA A 33 6.40 2.73 -4.73
C ALA A 33 7.59 2.81 -5.69
N SER A 34 7.67 3.89 -6.46
CA SER A 34 8.79 4.17 -7.39
C SER A 34 9.88 5.06 -6.78
N GLY A 35 9.70 5.56 -5.56
CA GLY A 35 10.74 6.27 -4.82
C GLY A 35 10.17 7.22 -3.77
N PHE A 36 10.40 6.90 -2.50
CA PHE A 36 10.26 7.90 -1.43
C PHE A 36 11.48 8.83 -1.51
N GLN A 37 11.28 10.04 -2.02
CA GLN A 37 12.39 10.98 -2.17
C GLN A 37 12.81 11.61 -0.83
N THR A 38 11.91 11.66 0.17
CA THR A 38 12.16 12.23 1.51
C THR A 38 11.31 11.52 2.59
N PRO A 39 11.70 11.57 3.88
CA PRO A 39 10.89 11.06 4.99
C PRO A 39 9.49 11.68 5.09
N SER A 40 9.35 12.99 4.85
CA SER A 40 8.04 13.67 4.85
C SER A 40 7.10 13.10 3.79
N ARG A 41 7.61 12.79 2.59
CA ARG A 41 6.81 12.15 1.54
C ARG A 41 6.44 10.72 1.88
N ALA A 42 7.30 10.00 2.58
CA ALA A 42 6.97 8.66 3.09
C ALA A 42 5.82 8.73 4.11
N SER A 43 5.86 9.67 5.05
CA SER A 43 4.79 9.90 6.03
C SER A 43 3.46 10.24 5.37
N GLU A 44 3.43 11.20 4.42
CA GLU A 44 2.19 11.53 3.68
C GLU A 44 1.64 10.32 2.89
N CYS A 45 2.52 9.48 2.33
CA CYS A 45 2.09 8.25 1.67
C CYS A 45 1.51 7.24 2.67
N PHE A 46 2.08 7.10 3.87
CA PHE A 46 1.55 6.21 4.89
C PHE A 46 0.20 6.69 5.42
N GLU A 47 0.01 7.99 5.64
CA GLU A 47 -1.29 8.58 6.00
C GLU A 47 -2.34 8.32 4.92
N PHE A 48 -1.98 8.53 3.65
CA PHE A 48 -2.88 8.23 2.53
C PHE A 48 -3.26 6.74 2.50
N LEU A 49 -2.29 5.83 2.62
CA LEU A 49 -2.55 4.39 2.63
C LEU A 49 -3.39 3.96 3.84
N GLN A 50 -3.17 4.55 5.00
CA GLN A 50 -4.01 4.33 6.19
C GLN A 50 -5.48 4.70 5.91
N GLU A 51 -5.73 5.90 5.38
CA GLU A 51 -7.10 6.36 5.07
C GLU A 51 -7.77 5.46 4.01
N VAL A 52 -7.01 4.96 3.02
CA VAL A 52 -7.51 3.96 2.06
C VAL A 52 -7.93 2.66 2.76
N LEU A 53 -7.11 2.12 3.66
CA LEU A 53 -7.40 0.87 4.35
C LEU A 53 -8.60 0.99 5.31
N GLU A 54 -8.76 2.14 5.96
CA GLU A 54 -9.91 2.44 6.81
C GLU A 54 -11.20 2.52 6.00
N LEU A 55 -11.20 3.26 4.88
CA LEU A 55 -12.39 3.45 4.05
C LEU A 55 -12.81 2.19 3.28
N THR A 56 -11.85 1.38 2.82
CA THR A 56 -12.13 0.19 2.01
C THR A 56 -12.33 -1.08 2.85
N GLY A 57 -11.82 -1.09 4.09
CA GLY A 57 -11.79 -2.28 4.93
C GLY A 57 -10.94 -3.42 4.36
N ILE A 58 -10.06 -3.12 3.40
CA ILE A 58 -9.13 -4.10 2.83
C ILE A 58 -8.03 -4.41 3.84
N ARG A 59 -7.62 -5.68 3.88
CA ARG A 59 -6.62 -6.20 4.84
C ARG A 59 -5.47 -6.93 4.19
N ASP A 60 -5.54 -7.22 2.90
CA ASP A 60 -4.45 -7.84 2.15
C ASP A 60 -3.82 -6.78 1.24
N LEU A 61 -2.52 -6.55 1.40
CA LEU A 61 -1.76 -5.52 0.69
C LEU A 61 -0.63 -6.16 -0.10
N ALA A 62 -0.48 -5.77 -1.36
CA ALA A 62 0.68 -6.12 -2.19
C ALA A 62 1.53 -4.86 -2.44
N LEU A 63 2.75 -4.83 -1.92
CA LEU A 63 3.68 -3.71 -2.03
C LEU A 63 4.80 -4.06 -3.02
N ASP A 64 4.81 -3.43 -4.21
CA ASP A 64 5.93 -3.48 -5.15
C ASP A 64 6.94 -2.37 -4.81
N LEU A 65 8.04 -2.78 -4.20
CA LEU A 65 9.12 -1.94 -3.69
C LEU A 65 10.42 -2.14 -4.49
N ARG A 66 10.38 -2.86 -5.62
CA ARG A 66 11.58 -3.19 -6.45
C ARG A 66 12.33 -1.97 -6.97
N HIS A 67 11.63 -0.87 -7.17
CA HIS A 67 12.15 0.38 -7.71
C HIS A 67 12.19 1.50 -6.67
N ALA A 68 11.73 1.24 -5.46
CA ALA A 68 11.83 2.23 -4.40
C ALA A 68 13.31 2.44 -4.08
N TYR A 69 13.70 3.71 -3.93
CA TYR A 69 15.01 4.09 -3.45
C TYR A 69 15.02 3.90 -1.92
N TRP A 70 15.60 2.79 -1.44
CA TRP A 70 15.74 2.45 -0.03
C TRP A 70 17.00 2.93 0.73
N PRO A 71 18.01 3.61 0.15
CA PRO A 71 19.28 3.81 0.84
C PRO A 71 19.27 4.93 1.89
N ALA A 72 18.11 5.51 2.19
CA ALA A 72 17.94 6.47 3.27
C ALA A 72 16.70 6.17 4.13
N ILE A 73 16.40 4.88 4.36
CA ILE A 73 15.83 4.53 5.67
C ILE A 73 16.97 4.76 6.66
N SER A 74 17.13 6.04 7.02
CA SER A 74 17.70 6.40 8.31
C SER A 74 16.87 5.72 9.40
N ASP A 75 17.42 5.66 10.60
CA ASP A 75 16.70 5.24 11.79
C ASP A 75 15.36 6.00 12.00
N ASP A 76 15.08 7.07 11.24
CA ASP A 76 13.88 7.91 11.34
C ASP A 76 12.63 7.36 10.63
N ILE A 77 12.75 6.53 9.57
CA ILE A 77 11.56 6.04 8.84
C ILE A 77 10.91 4.84 9.55
N ALA A 78 11.70 3.98 10.21
CA ALA A 78 11.15 2.82 10.90
C ALA A 78 10.17 3.20 12.05
N PRO A 79 10.43 4.24 12.88
CA PRO A 79 9.46 4.79 13.81
C PRO A 79 8.18 5.25 13.13
N LEU A 80 8.27 5.99 12.02
CA LEU A 80 7.10 6.44 11.26
C LEU A 80 6.25 5.26 10.77
N ILE A 81 6.90 4.23 10.21
CA ILE A 81 6.21 2.99 9.82
C ILE A 81 5.49 2.37 11.03
N GLY A 82 6.12 2.37 12.21
CA GLY A 82 5.52 1.85 13.43
C GLY A 82 4.30 2.63 13.91
N GLU A 83 4.38 3.95 13.90
CA GLU A 83 3.27 4.82 14.28
C GLU A 83 2.06 4.63 13.36
N HIS A 84 2.28 4.49 12.05
CA HIS A 84 1.18 4.27 11.11
C HIS A 84 0.66 2.83 11.16
N ALA A 85 1.53 1.84 11.28
CA ALA A 85 1.15 0.43 11.41
C ALA A 85 0.27 0.18 12.63
N ALA A 86 0.58 0.82 13.77
CA ALA A 86 -0.21 0.68 14.99
C ALA A 86 -1.63 1.27 14.90
N LYS A 87 -1.88 2.19 13.95
CA LYS A 87 -3.18 2.84 13.78
C LYS A 87 -4.16 2.02 12.94
N ILE A 88 -3.68 1.04 12.17
CA ILE A 88 -4.52 0.21 11.33
C ILE A 88 -4.73 -1.18 11.95
N PRO A 89 -5.91 -1.80 11.77
CA PRO A 89 -6.10 -3.19 12.18
C PRO A 89 -5.11 -4.13 11.48
N ALA A 90 -4.81 -5.25 12.15
CA ALA A 90 -3.90 -6.27 11.65
C ALA A 90 -4.22 -6.63 10.18
N ALA A 91 -3.16 -6.62 9.38
CA ALA A 91 -3.19 -6.73 7.93
C ALA A 91 -2.14 -7.73 7.46
N ARG A 92 -2.32 -8.29 6.28
CA ARG A 92 -1.34 -9.12 5.60
C ARG A 92 -0.66 -8.29 4.53
N ILE A 93 0.66 -8.28 4.54
CA ILE A 93 1.48 -7.42 3.71
C ILE A 93 2.44 -8.30 2.93
N PHE A 94 2.27 -8.34 1.62
CA PHE A 94 3.11 -9.06 0.69
C PHE A 94 4.05 -8.06 0.03
N ILE A 95 5.36 -8.18 0.27
CA ILE A 95 6.37 -7.24 -0.21
C ILE A 95 7.15 -7.88 -1.35
N LEU A 96 7.23 -7.18 -2.50
CA LEU A 96 8.16 -7.51 -3.58
C LEU A 96 9.33 -6.54 -3.56
N CYS A 97 10.55 -7.02 -3.33
CA CYS A 97 11.76 -6.19 -3.32
C CYS A 97 12.95 -6.89 -3.99
N ARG A 98 13.92 -6.11 -4.52
CA ARG A 98 15.13 -6.67 -5.15
C ARG A 98 16.21 -7.05 -4.13
N CYS A 99 16.22 -6.41 -2.98
CA CYS A 99 17.15 -6.66 -1.89
C CYS A 99 16.33 -6.91 -0.62
N THR A 100 16.31 -8.17 -0.18
CA THR A 100 15.51 -8.62 0.98
C THR A 100 16.17 -8.28 2.32
N HIS A 101 17.41 -7.80 2.32
CA HIS A 101 18.25 -7.67 3.52
C HIS A 101 18.99 -6.33 3.61
N SER A 102 18.27 -5.21 3.44
CA SER A 102 18.81 -3.93 3.89
C SER A 102 18.44 -3.70 5.37
N PRO A 103 19.32 -3.11 6.20
CA PRO A 103 19.03 -2.85 7.61
C PRO A 103 17.71 -2.09 7.82
N GLY A 104 17.43 -1.11 6.96
CA GLY A 104 16.18 -0.35 6.99
C GLY A 104 14.93 -1.17 6.66
N MET A 105 15.02 -2.08 5.68
CA MET A 105 13.93 -3.01 5.35
C MET A 105 13.67 -3.99 6.50
N ASP A 106 14.73 -4.57 7.07
CA ASP A 106 14.61 -5.50 8.20
C ASP A 106 14.00 -4.82 9.44
N SER A 107 14.37 -3.56 9.69
CA SER A 107 13.76 -2.73 10.74
C SER A 107 12.27 -2.50 10.48
N ALA A 108 11.91 -2.08 9.27
CA ALA A 108 10.52 -1.87 8.86
C ALA A 108 9.66 -3.15 8.99
N ILE A 109 10.16 -4.29 8.50
CA ILE A 109 9.47 -5.59 8.60
C ILE A 109 9.25 -5.96 10.07
N ARG A 110 10.27 -5.78 10.91
CA ARG A 110 10.18 -6.08 12.35
C ARG A 110 9.14 -5.21 13.04
N THR A 111 9.11 -3.92 12.69
CA THR A 111 8.12 -2.97 13.21
C THR A 111 6.70 -3.35 12.79
N LEU A 112 6.47 -3.69 11.52
CA LEU A 112 5.17 -4.15 11.03
C LEU A 112 4.70 -5.42 11.76
N ARG A 113 5.61 -6.40 11.95
CA ARG A 113 5.29 -7.63 12.69
C ARG A 113 4.96 -7.36 14.16
N ARG A 114 5.67 -6.44 14.81
CA ARG A 114 5.39 -6.01 16.20
C ARG A 114 4.02 -5.33 16.33
N ALA A 115 3.57 -4.62 15.31
CA ALA A 115 2.22 -4.05 15.25
C ALA A 115 1.12 -5.10 14.96
N GLY A 116 1.48 -6.39 14.82
CA GLY A 116 0.53 -7.49 14.60
C GLY A 116 0.24 -7.79 13.14
N HIS A 117 0.98 -7.21 12.19
CA HIS A 117 0.84 -7.55 10.78
C HIS A 117 1.54 -8.86 10.41
N CYS A 118 0.93 -9.62 9.50
CA CYS A 118 1.60 -10.74 8.84
C CYS A 118 2.37 -10.18 7.64
N VAL A 119 3.69 -10.40 7.58
CA VAL A 119 4.53 -9.84 6.51
C VAL A 119 5.29 -10.96 5.81
N ASP A 120 4.99 -11.12 4.52
CA ASP A 120 5.64 -12.06 3.61
C ASP A 120 6.46 -11.29 2.57
N VAL A 121 7.73 -11.67 2.42
CA VAL A 121 8.69 -10.97 1.55
C VAL A 121 9.12 -11.88 0.42
N HIS A 122 9.06 -11.35 -0.80
CA HIS A 122 9.38 -12.05 -2.03
C HIS A 122 10.38 -11.24 -2.84
N CYS A 123 11.30 -11.93 -3.52
CA CYS A 123 12.21 -11.35 -4.50
C CYS A 123 11.71 -11.51 -5.95
N GLU A 124 10.81 -12.48 -6.17
CA GLU A 124 10.23 -12.80 -7.48
C GLU A 124 8.73 -12.52 -7.52
N GLU A 125 8.28 -11.87 -8.59
CA GLU A 125 6.87 -11.53 -8.78
C GLU A 125 5.98 -12.78 -8.86
N ALA A 126 6.46 -13.85 -9.49
CA ALA A 126 5.74 -15.11 -9.60
C ALA A 126 5.46 -15.75 -8.23
N SER A 127 6.45 -15.74 -7.34
CA SER A 127 6.32 -16.26 -5.97
C SER A 127 5.28 -15.48 -5.17
N LEU A 128 5.30 -14.14 -5.26
CA LEU A 128 4.31 -13.30 -4.60
C LEU A 128 2.89 -13.54 -5.15
N ILE A 129 2.76 -13.62 -6.48
CA ILE A 129 1.47 -13.92 -7.12
C ILE A 129 0.93 -15.27 -6.67
N ALA A 130 1.79 -16.29 -6.56
CA ALA A 130 1.39 -17.60 -6.05
C ALA A 130 0.88 -17.51 -4.60
N ALA A 131 1.56 -16.76 -3.73
CA ALA A 131 1.13 -16.54 -2.35
C ALA A 131 -0.22 -15.82 -2.25
N LEU A 132 -0.41 -14.75 -3.04
CA LEU A 132 -1.69 -14.03 -3.11
C LEU A 132 -2.83 -14.92 -3.62
N ASN A 133 -2.58 -15.73 -4.65
CA ASN A 133 -3.58 -16.64 -5.22
C ASN A 133 -3.94 -17.81 -4.29
N ALA A 134 -2.95 -18.36 -3.59
CA ALA A 134 -3.20 -19.39 -2.57
C ALA A 134 -4.13 -18.86 -1.46
N ARG A 135 -4.13 -17.53 -1.23
CA ARG A 135 -5.00 -16.90 -0.25
C ARG A 135 -6.39 -16.54 -0.78
N ALA A 136 -6.51 -16.19 -2.06
CA ALA A 136 -7.69 -15.58 -2.68
C ALA A 136 -8.95 -16.49 -2.84
N LEU A 137 -9.02 -17.64 -2.17
CA LEU A 137 -10.18 -18.57 -2.24
C LEU A 137 -11.47 -17.98 -1.64
N PRO A 138 -12.63 -18.33 -2.23
CA PRO A 138 -13.41 -17.50 -3.13
C PRO A 138 -14.19 -16.41 -2.39
N ALA A 139 -14.20 -15.19 -2.93
CA ALA A 139 -15.07 -14.12 -2.49
C ALA A 139 -16.52 -14.64 -2.34
N ALA A 140 -17.04 -14.59 -1.12
CA ALA A 140 -18.40 -14.97 -0.79
C ALA A 140 -19.38 -14.30 -1.78
N ARG A 141 -20.28 -15.11 -2.35
CA ARG A 141 -21.38 -14.66 -3.22
C ARG A 141 -22.20 -13.60 -2.47
N GLY A 142 -21.98 -12.32 -2.76
CA GLY A 142 -22.67 -11.23 -2.09
C GLY A 142 -22.35 -9.88 -2.74
N ALA A 143 -23.40 -9.25 -3.28
CA ALA A 143 -23.43 -8.02 -4.10
C ALA A 143 -22.74 -8.11 -5.48
N PRO A 144 -23.38 -7.60 -6.55
CA PRO A 144 -22.83 -7.67 -7.90
C PRO A 144 -21.49 -6.90 -7.97
N LEU A 145 -20.43 -7.62 -8.33
CA LEU A 145 -19.03 -7.16 -8.41
C LEU A 145 -18.85 -5.75 -9.00
N ARG A 146 -19.64 -5.38 -10.02
CA ARG A 146 -19.58 -4.07 -10.68
C ARG A 146 -19.93 -2.89 -9.77
N GLN A 147 -20.89 -3.04 -8.85
CA GLN A 147 -21.25 -1.96 -7.93
C GLN A 147 -20.17 -1.72 -6.87
N ARG A 148 -19.48 -2.78 -6.43
CA ARG A 148 -18.38 -2.70 -5.46
C ARG A 148 -17.10 -2.14 -6.09
N LEU A 149 -16.77 -2.58 -7.32
CA LEU A 149 -15.66 -2.05 -8.12
C LEU A 149 -15.77 -0.54 -8.36
N ALA A 150 -16.98 -0.07 -8.69
CA ALA A 150 -17.24 1.36 -8.87
C ALA A 150 -17.08 2.14 -7.56
N GLN A 151 -17.43 1.55 -6.42
CA GLN A 151 -17.35 2.21 -5.11
C GLN A 151 -15.90 2.40 -4.65
N SER A 152 -15.04 1.39 -4.69
CA SER A 152 -13.66 1.54 -4.21
C SER A 152 -12.82 2.45 -5.12
N SER A 153 -12.99 2.36 -6.44
CA SER A 153 -12.34 3.29 -7.38
C SER A 153 -12.81 4.74 -7.16
N LEU A 154 -14.11 4.95 -6.91
CA LEU A 154 -14.65 6.28 -6.63
C LEU A 154 -14.20 6.83 -5.26
N VAL A 155 -14.06 5.97 -4.25
CA VAL A 155 -13.46 6.30 -2.94
C VAL A 155 -12.02 6.76 -3.13
N LEU A 156 -11.19 5.99 -3.84
CA LEU A 156 -9.80 6.35 -4.12
C LEU A 156 -9.70 7.69 -4.84
N ARG A 157 -10.52 7.90 -5.90
CA ARG A 157 -10.51 9.15 -6.68
C ARG A 157 -11.00 10.36 -5.89
N ARG A 158 -11.96 10.16 -4.98
CA ARG A 158 -12.44 11.23 -4.09
C ARG A 158 -11.38 11.56 -3.05
N LEU A 159 -10.75 10.55 -2.47
CA LEU A 159 -9.71 10.70 -1.48
C LEU A 159 -8.50 11.45 -2.05
N ALA A 160 -8.00 11.03 -3.21
CA ALA A 160 -6.89 11.70 -3.88
C ALA A 160 -7.15 13.20 -4.11
N ARG A 161 -8.36 13.55 -4.59
CA ARG A 161 -8.77 14.96 -4.75
C ARG A 161 -8.82 15.73 -3.44
N THR A 162 -9.32 15.13 -2.35
CA THR A 162 -9.31 15.77 -1.02
C THR A 162 -7.89 16.07 -0.56
N TRP A 163 -6.96 15.14 -0.79
CA TRP A 163 -5.56 15.30 -0.45
C TRP A 163 -4.86 16.39 -1.29
N ASP A 164 -5.15 16.48 -2.58
CA ASP A 164 -4.66 17.57 -3.44
C ASP A 164 -5.15 18.94 -2.94
N THR A 165 -6.40 19.04 -2.48
CA THR A 165 -6.95 20.28 -1.90
C THR A 165 -6.31 20.62 -0.56
N ARG A 166 -6.16 19.64 0.36
CA ARG A 166 -5.46 19.84 1.65
C ARG A 166 -4.03 20.34 1.45
N ARG A 167 -3.35 19.83 0.42
CA ARG A 167 -1.99 20.27 0.06
C ARG A 167 -1.98 21.70 -0.46
N SER A 168 -2.89 22.04 -1.35
CA SER A 168 -3.00 23.39 -1.93
C SER A 168 -3.28 24.44 -0.84
N GLY A 169 -4.12 24.11 0.15
CA GLY A 169 -4.36 24.94 1.33
C GLY A 169 -3.12 25.11 2.22
N ARG A 170 -2.40 24.01 2.52
CA ARG A 170 -1.14 24.07 3.29
C ARG A 170 -0.03 24.87 2.60
N LEU A 171 -0.01 24.90 1.26
CA LEU A 171 0.93 25.72 0.49
C LEU A 171 0.55 27.21 0.47
N SER A 172 -0.73 27.55 0.63
CA SER A 172 -1.19 28.94 0.73
C SER A 172 -1.01 29.56 2.12
N GLU A 173 -0.98 28.76 3.19
CA GLU A 173 -0.79 29.25 4.57
C GLU A 173 0.69 29.51 4.93
N ASN A 174 1.63 29.02 4.12
CA ASN A 174 3.07 29.22 4.30
C ASN A 174 3.66 30.33 3.39
N ARG A 175 2.84 31.27 2.93
CA ARG A 175 3.25 32.49 2.23
C ARG A 175 2.93 33.71 3.07
#